data_AF-A0A7X0DYW4-F1
#
_entry.id   AF-A0A7X0DYW4-F1
#
_cell.length_a   1.000
_cell.length_b   1.000
_cell.length_c   1.000
_cell.angle_alpha   90.00
_cell.angle_beta   90.00
_cell.angle_gamma   90.00
#
_symmetry.space_group_name_H-M   'P 1'
#
loop_
_entity.id
_entity.type
_entity.pdbx_description
1 polymer ?
#
loop_
_entity_poly.entity_id
_entity_poly.type
_entity_poly.pdbx_seq_one_letter_code
_entity_poly.pdbx_strand_id
1 'polypeptide(L)'
;MRSSIQITGLLLIVLSSCQSKLYNTPATRAVSAKRLIPPVGMVYIPSGTFQYKLLDDDKGEKRNVSVSAFFIDKTEVTNKQYQAFVNWVADSVAITNYLHDESFYLPSTGATVGKNGKEVRMIDWDKVNKISPLWKKAPADVKEKLAGMMTMINGQRMPDPALMNYRFYYVRMDGEKNNEYVMDTVGVYPNEHVWSADFPNAQMTVMDANYFSNKIYEYNPVVGVTWKQARAYTDWRSTQLKVLIRNNPNLKNFKLSFGLPTEAQWQYAAEAKLDPADTIERTVKTTVDKATGKEKLSLNFKQGEGSYAADGSTFTLPVTSYTPNAFGIYNMAGNVSEWVLDAFSPSASQLVNDLNPALLYDATDKDSPLLKRKVVRGGSWKDNGEMLNSDTRSFEDQGNAHSYIGFRCVMAAFELPGEQVKTRKYAKR
;
A
#
# COMPACT_ATOMS: atom_id res chain seq x y z
N MET A 1 67.41 52.46 -53.74
CA MET A 1 68.30 52.88 -52.64
C MET A 1 67.53 52.79 -51.33
N ARG A 2 68.10 52.03 -50.38
CA ARG A 2 67.91 51.98 -48.92
C ARG A 2 66.56 51.53 -48.32
N SER A 3 66.65 50.36 -47.69
CA SER A 3 65.82 49.80 -46.63
C SER A 3 65.81 50.65 -45.36
N SER A 4 64.78 50.49 -44.52
CA SER A 4 64.91 50.46 -43.06
C SER A 4 63.73 49.70 -42.44
N ILE A 5 64.05 48.62 -41.73
CA ILE A 5 63.22 47.85 -40.80
C ILE A 5 63.49 48.40 -39.40
N GLN A 6 62.46 48.64 -38.57
CA GLN A 6 62.59 48.48 -37.12
C GLN A 6 61.32 47.88 -36.51
N ILE A 7 61.59 46.95 -35.60
CA ILE A 7 60.72 46.05 -34.86
C ILE A 7 60.40 46.72 -33.51
N THR A 8 59.14 46.72 -33.09
CA THR A 8 58.76 46.92 -31.68
C THR A 8 57.72 45.87 -31.29
N GLY A 9 58.07 45.10 -30.25
CA GLY A 9 57.41 43.86 -29.83
C GLY A 9 56.09 44.08 -29.11
N LEU A 10 55.17 43.13 -29.31
CA LEU A 10 53.92 43.02 -28.59
C LEU A 10 54.06 42.00 -27.46
N LEU A 11 53.80 42.47 -26.24
CA LEU A 11 53.83 41.74 -24.98
C LEU A 11 52.73 40.66 -24.95
N LEU A 12 53.10 39.39 -24.98
CA LEU A 12 52.19 38.25 -24.85
C LEU A 12 51.94 37.95 -23.37
N ILE A 13 50.77 38.35 -22.87
CA ILE A 13 50.28 37.98 -21.53
C ILE A 13 49.79 36.53 -21.58
N VAL A 14 50.54 35.63 -20.95
CA VAL A 14 50.15 34.23 -20.76
C VAL A 14 49.08 34.17 -19.67
N LEU A 15 47.81 34.12 -20.07
CA LEU A 15 46.71 33.73 -19.19
C LEU A 15 46.82 32.23 -18.93
N SER A 16 47.36 31.86 -17.76
CA SER A 16 47.34 30.50 -17.25
C SER A 16 45.88 30.08 -17.03
N SER A 17 45.32 29.33 -17.97
CA SER A 17 44.01 28.69 -17.77
C SER A 17 44.19 27.57 -16.76
N CYS A 18 43.61 27.70 -15.57
CA CYS A 18 43.33 26.57 -14.71
C CYS A 18 42.47 25.56 -15.50
N GLN A 19 43.09 24.51 -16.03
CA GLN A 19 42.37 23.32 -16.46
C GLN A 19 41.83 22.65 -15.18
N SER A 20 40.59 22.94 -14.82
CA SER A 20 39.87 22.07 -13.92
C SER A 20 39.76 20.72 -14.61
N LYS A 21 40.36 19.68 -14.02
CA LYS A 21 40.07 18.29 -14.39
C LYS A 21 38.58 18.07 -14.14
N LEU A 22 37.75 18.29 -15.16
CA LEU A 22 36.37 17.85 -15.18
C LEU A 22 36.39 16.33 -14.92
N TYR A 23 35.80 15.92 -13.80
CA TYR A 23 35.65 14.51 -13.45
C TYR A 23 35.09 13.74 -14.65
N ASN A 24 35.82 12.72 -15.13
CA ASN A 24 35.33 11.80 -16.15
C ASN A 24 34.23 10.92 -15.54
N THR A 25 32.99 11.39 -15.56
CA THR A 25 31.84 10.61 -15.12
C THR A 25 31.45 9.61 -16.22
N PRO A 26 31.29 8.31 -15.91
CA PRO A 26 30.88 7.31 -16.90
C PRO A 26 29.50 7.62 -17.49
N ALA A 27 29.29 7.24 -18.76
CA ALA A 27 28.02 7.40 -19.45
C ALA A 27 26.90 6.65 -18.71
N THR A 28 25.82 7.34 -18.34
CA THR A 28 24.65 6.74 -17.70
C THR A 28 23.79 6.04 -18.76
N ARG A 29 23.68 4.71 -18.67
CA ARG A 29 22.67 3.97 -19.44
C ARG A 29 21.32 4.13 -18.75
N ALA A 30 20.32 4.67 -19.46
CA ALA A 30 18.95 4.73 -18.95
C ALA A 30 18.40 3.30 -18.76
N VAL A 31 17.92 2.98 -17.56
CA VAL A 31 17.14 1.76 -17.31
C VAL A 31 15.73 2.01 -17.87
N SER A 32 15.30 1.22 -18.85
CA SER A 32 13.95 1.32 -19.41
C SER A 32 12.91 0.73 -18.45
N ALA A 33 11.72 1.33 -18.36
CA ALA A 33 10.58 0.78 -17.60
C ALA A 33 10.22 -0.65 -18.01
N LYS A 34 10.48 -1.03 -19.27
CA LYS A 34 10.31 -2.41 -19.76
C LYS A 34 11.23 -3.44 -19.08
N ARG A 35 12.27 -3.00 -18.37
CA ARG A 35 13.24 -3.86 -17.66
C ARG A 35 13.02 -3.92 -16.15
N LEU A 36 12.18 -3.07 -15.58
CA LEU A 36 11.85 -3.12 -14.16
C LEU A 36 10.68 -4.09 -13.97
N ILE A 37 10.95 -5.26 -13.41
CA ILE A 37 9.90 -6.25 -13.12
C ILE A 37 9.26 -5.83 -11.79
N PRO A 38 7.98 -5.40 -11.77
CA PRO A 38 7.32 -5.06 -10.51
C PRO A 38 7.20 -6.31 -9.62
N PRO A 39 7.14 -6.13 -8.28
CA PRO A 39 6.78 -7.22 -7.39
C PRO A 39 5.48 -7.90 -7.84
N VAL A 40 5.34 -9.20 -7.57
CA VAL A 40 4.14 -9.96 -7.91
C VAL A 40 2.90 -9.26 -7.34
N GLY A 41 1.91 -9.02 -8.21
CA GLY A 41 0.67 -8.34 -7.84
C GLY A 41 0.70 -6.81 -7.89
N MET A 42 1.85 -6.18 -8.20
CA MET A 42 1.97 -4.72 -8.29
C MET A 42 2.19 -4.21 -9.72
N VAL A 43 1.98 -2.91 -9.91
CA VAL A 43 2.34 -2.15 -11.12
C VAL A 43 3.31 -1.04 -10.77
N TYR A 44 4.18 -0.69 -11.72
CA TYR A 44 5.09 0.45 -11.62
C TYR A 44 4.36 1.72 -12.04
N ILE A 45 4.42 2.73 -11.20
CA ILE A 45 3.87 4.06 -11.42
C ILE A 45 5.04 5.04 -11.60
N PRO A 46 5.18 5.69 -12.77
CA PRO A 46 6.28 6.61 -13.02
C PRO A 46 6.15 7.86 -12.15
N SER A 47 7.28 8.48 -11.80
CA SER A 47 7.26 9.81 -11.21
C SER A 47 6.61 10.81 -12.17
N GLY A 48 5.92 11.79 -11.61
CA GLY A 48 5.23 12.79 -12.40
C GLY A 48 4.62 13.87 -11.54
N THR A 49 4.26 14.96 -12.20
CA THR A 49 3.51 16.07 -11.61
C THR A 49 2.05 15.92 -12.00
N PHE A 50 1.12 16.15 -11.09
CA PHE A 50 -0.30 16.19 -11.41
C PHE A 50 -1.01 17.28 -10.61
N GLN A 51 -2.22 17.59 -11.04
CA GLN A 51 -3.07 18.55 -10.33
C GLN A 51 -3.71 17.83 -9.13
N TYR A 52 -3.14 18.05 -7.95
CA TYR A 52 -3.70 17.56 -6.70
C TYR A 52 -4.91 18.41 -6.33
N LYS A 53 -6.05 17.73 -6.14
CA LYS A 53 -7.34 18.35 -5.88
C LYS A 53 -7.95 17.70 -4.65
N LEU A 54 -8.36 18.53 -3.70
CA LEU A 54 -9.12 18.11 -2.53
C LEU A 54 -10.49 18.78 -2.62
N LEU A 55 -11.53 18.00 -2.92
CA LEU A 55 -12.91 18.49 -2.86
C LEU A 55 -13.43 18.28 -1.43
N ASP A 56 -13.26 19.29 -0.56
CA ASP A 56 -13.90 19.34 0.77
C ASP A 56 -15.10 20.31 0.81
N ASP A 57 -15.22 21.24 -0.16
CA ASP A 57 -16.36 22.16 -0.40
C ASP A 57 -16.19 22.84 -1.79
N ASP A 58 -17.23 23.54 -2.30
CA ASP A 58 -17.34 24.20 -3.63
C ASP A 58 -16.16 25.06 -4.14
N LYS A 59 -15.12 25.27 -3.32
CA LYS A 59 -13.90 26.03 -3.62
C LYS A 59 -12.64 25.16 -3.76
N GLY A 60 -12.78 23.92 -4.24
CA GLY A 60 -11.70 22.93 -4.36
C GLY A 60 -10.36 23.55 -4.75
N GLU A 61 -9.41 23.56 -3.80
CA GLU A 61 -8.07 24.09 -4.03
C GLU A 61 -7.32 23.16 -4.98
N LYS A 62 -6.76 23.73 -6.03
CA LYS A 62 -5.98 23.00 -7.03
C LYS A 62 -4.53 23.43 -6.93
N ARG A 63 -3.63 22.49 -6.70
CA ARG A 63 -2.19 22.75 -6.76
C ARG A 63 -1.46 21.64 -7.50
N ASN A 64 -0.37 22.00 -8.15
CA ASN A 64 0.51 21.01 -8.74
C ASN A 64 1.35 20.37 -7.64
N VAL A 65 1.42 19.05 -7.65
CA VAL A 65 2.31 18.27 -6.79
C VAL A 65 3.03 17.24 -7.64
N SER A 66 4.20 16.82 -7.19
CA SER A 66 4.99 15.77 -7.80
C SER A 66 5.07 14.57 -6.88
N VAL A 67 4.86 13.39 -7.44
CA VAL A 67 5.08 12.12 -6.76
C VAL A 67 6.28 11.42 -7.40
N SER A 68 7.17 10.90 -6.56
CA SER A 68 8.27 10.03 -6.98
C SER A 68 7.72 8.68 -7.44
N ALA A 69 8.51 7.93 -8.21
CA ALA A 69 8.07 6.64 -8.72
C ALA A 69 7.81 5.64 -7.58
N PHE A 70 6.76 4.84 -7.72
CA PHE A 70 6.39 3.82 -6.74
C PHE A 70 5.75 2.60 -7.41
N PHE A 71 5.69 1.50 -6.66
CA PHE A 71 4.85 0.37 -6.99
C PHE A 71 3.57 0.44 -6.17
N ILE A 72 2.44 0.07 -6.78
CA ILE A 72 1.15 -0.05 -6.10
C ILE A 72 0.51 -1.39 -6.46
N ASP A 73 -0.22 -1.98 -5.53
CA ASP A 73 -0.99 -3.19 -5.81
C ASP A 73 -1.99 -2.94 -6.95
N LYS A 74 -2.08 -3.91 -7.85
CA LYS A 74 -3.03 -3.91 -8.97
C LYS A 74 -4.49 -3.86 -8.51
N THR A 75 -4.75 -4.37 -7.33
CA THR A 75 -6.08 -4.61 -6.79
C THR A 75 -6.10 -4.25 -5.31
N GLU A 76 -7.29 -4.12 -4.72
CA GLU A 76 -7.42 -4.12 -3.27
C GLU A 76 -6.85 -5.42 -2.67
N VAL A 77 -6.43 -5.37 -1.40
CA VAL A 77 -6.03 -6.58 -0.67
C VAL A 77 -7.24 -7.48 -0.53
N THR A 78 -7.09 -8.74 -0.94
CA THR A 78 -8.17 -9.74 -0.91
C THR A 78 -8.30 -10.39 0.47
N ASN A 79 -9.48 -10.96 0.75
CA ASN A 79 -9.69 -11.82 1.91
C ASN A 79 -8.64 -12.94 1.98
N LYS A 80 -8.31 -13.59 0.85
CA LYS A 80 -7.27 -14.64 0.79
C LYS A 80 -5.89 -14.16 1.22
N GLN A 81 -5.48 -12.98 0.75
CA GLN A 81 -4.19 -12.39 1.11
C GLN A 81 -4.16 -12.03 2.59
N TYR A 82 -5.25 -11.44 3.11
CA TYR A 82 -5.33 -11.07 4.51
C TYR A 82 -5.43 -12.29 5.44
N GLN A 83 -6.12 -13.36 5.03
CA GLN A 83 -6.11 -14.65 5.71
C GLN A 83 -4.70 -15.23 5.83
N ALA A 84 -3.81 -15.02 4.86
CA ALA A 84 -2.42 -15.45 4.98
C ALA A 84 -1.69 -14.73 6.13
N PHE A 85 -1.97 -13.45 6.33
CA PHE A 85 -1.46 -12.68 7.48
C PHE A 85 -2.03 -13.21 8.81
N VAL A 86 -3.35 -13.38 8.91
CA VAL A 86 -4.01 -13.95 10.09
C VAL A 86 -3.45 -15.34 10.42
N ASN A 87 -3.31 -16.19 9.41
CA ASN A 87 -2.78 -17.54 9.60
C ASN A 87 -1.32 -17.53 10.06
N TRP A 88 -0.50 -16.62 9.51
CA TRP A 88 0.89 -16.45 9.92
C TRP A 88 1.00 -16.06 11.41
N VAL A 89 0.15 -15.14 11.88
CA VAL A 89 0.12 -14.75 13.30
C VAL A 89 -0.35 -15.91 14.18
N ALA A 90 -1.40 -16.61 13.78
CA ALA A 90 -1.88 -17.78 14.53
C ALA A 90 -0.84 -18.92 14.56
N ASP A 91 -0.12 -19.19 13.48
CA ASP A 91 0.97 -20.17 13.47
C ASP A 91 2.13 -19.73 14.38
N SER A 92 2.45 -18.43 14.40
CA SER A 92 3.43 -17.89 15.35
C SER A 92 3.00 -18.16 16.79
N VAL A 93 1.75 -17.87 17.15
CA VAL A 93 1.21 -18.11 18.49
C VAL A 93 1.22 -19.60 18.84
N ALA A 94 0.82 -20.46 17.90
CA ALA A 94 0.86 -21.91 18.08
C ALA A 94 2.26 -22.40 18.43
N ILE A 95 3.27 -21.96 17.68
CA ILE A 95 4.67 -22.38 17.87
C ILE A 95 5.26 -21.83 19.17
N THR A 96 5.02 -20.56 19.48
CA THR A 96 5.66 -19.90 20.63
C THR A 96 5.01 -20.25 21.96
N ASN A 97 3.68 -20.42 21.99
CA ASN A 97 2.93 -20.48 23.24
C ASN A 97 2.34 -21.88 23.54
N TYR A 98 2.21 -22.76 22.55
CA TYR A 98 1.47 -24.03 22.72
C TYR A 98 2.27 -25.28 22.34
N LEU A 99 2.97 -25.29 21.20
CA LEU A 99 3.61 -26.52 20.70
C LEU A 99 4.90 -26.88 21.46
N HIS A 100 5.67 -25.87 21.86
CA HIS A 100 7.00 -26.02 22.48
C HIS A 100 7.93 -26.99 21.72
N ASP A 101 7.79 -27.03 20.38
CA ASP A 101 8.57 -27.90 19.51
C ASP A 101 9.75 -27.12 18.92
N GLU A 102 10.94 -27.49 19.42
CA GLU A 102 12.25 -26.98 19.05
C GLU A 102 12.53 -27.05 17.54
N SER A 103 11.90 -28.00 16.85
CA SER A 103 12.12 -28.22 15.43
C SER A 103 11.53 -27.12 14.54
N PHE A 104 10.68 -26.24 15.08
CA PHE A 104 10.17 -25.05 14.36
C PHE A 104 11.07 -23.83 14.50
N TYR A 105 12.20 -23.92 15.21
CA TYR A 105 13.12 -22.82 15.39
C TYR A 105 14.39 -23.05 14.56
N LEU A 106 14.98 -21.95 14.07
CA LEU A 106 16.30 -22.00 13.49
C LEU A 106 17.34 -22.45 14.54
N PRO A 107 18.46 -23.08 14.12
CA PRO A 107 19.51 -23.49 15.03
C PRO A 107 19.98 -22.33 15.92
N SER A 108 20.33 -22.68 17.16
CA SER A 108 20.95 -21.74 18.09
C SER A 108 22.21 -21.13 17.45
N THR A 109 22.30 -19.82 17.53
CA THR A 109 23.45 -19.02 17.09
C THR A 109 24.33 -18.62 18.28
N GLY A 110 23.89 -18.88 19.51
CA GLY A 110 24.53 -18.40 20.74
C GLY A 110 24.32 -16.90 21.00
N ALA A 111 23.55 -16.20 20.14
CA ALA A 111 23.33 -14.77 20.25
C ALA A 111 22.19 -14.45 21.23
N THR A 112 22.54 -13.94 22.41
CA THR A 112 21.57 -13.49 23.42
C THR A 112 21.12 -12.06 23.17
N VAL A 113 19.82 -11.78 23.31
CA VAL A 113 19.26 -10.43 23.12
C VAL A 113 18.55 -9.96 24.38
N GLY A 114 18.79 -8.70 24.77
CA GLY A 114 18.13 -8.06 25.91
C GLY A 114 18.81 -8.31 27.26
N LYS A 115 18.32 -7.60 28.29
CA LYS A 115 18.92 -7.59 29.65
C LYS A 115 18.90 -8.95 30.36
N ASN A 116 18.09 -9.91 29.89
CA ASN A 116 17.86 -11.19 30.55
C ASN A 116 18.77 -12.32 30.04
N GLY A 117 19.65 -12.04 29.06
CA GLY A 117 20.63 -13.02 28.56
C GLY A 117 20.02 -14.27 27.91
N LYS A 118 18.73 -14.27 27.55
CA LYS A 118 18.11 -15.38 26.83
C LYS A 118 18.37 -15.25 25.34
N GLU A 119 18.73 -16.36 24.71
CA GLU A 119 18.78 -16.44 23.25
C GLU A 119 17.36 -16.33 22.68
N VAL A 120 17.17 -15.39 21.75
CA VAL A 120 15.91 -15.26 21.01
C VAL A 120 16.08 -16.05 19.72
N ARG A 121 15.53 -17.26 19.68
CA ARG A 121 15.52 -18.07 18.47
C ARG A 121 14.36 -17.67 17.57
N MET A 122 14.67 -17.52 16.29
CA MET A 122 13.68 -17.19 15.27
C MET A 122 12.98 -18.45 14.76
N ILE A 123 11.70 -18.33 14.43
CA ILE A 123 10.93 -19.41 13.79
C ILE A 123 11.49 -19.67 12.39
N ASP A 124 11.66 -20.94 12.05
CA ASP A 124 11.97 -21.42 10.70
C ASP A 124 10.69 -21.40 9.84
N TRP A 125 10.42 -20.24 9.25
CA TRP A 125 9.26 -20.05 8.38
C TRP A 125 9.30 -20.88 7.09
N ASP A 126 10.48 -21.29 6.60
CA ASP A 126 10.57 -22.16 5.42
C ASP A 126 10.02 -23.56 5.73
N LYS A 127 10.13 -24.01 6.98
CA LYS A 127 9.48 -25.23 7.46
C LYS A 127 8.00 -25.02 7.71
N VAL A 128 7.62 -23.97 8.44
CA VAL A 128 6.21 -23.72 8.83
C VAL A 128 5.32 -23.52 7.61
N ASN A 129 5.77 -22.75 6.61
CA ASN A 129 4.99 -22.43 5.41
C ASN A 129 4.59 -23.67 4.58
N LYS A 130 5.28 -24.82 4.73
CA LYS A 130 4.95 -26.07 4.03
C LYS A 130 3.73 -26.79 4.61
N ILE A 131 3.42 -26.53 5.88
CA ILE A 131 2.35 -27.20 6.63
C ILE A 131 1.31 -26.23 7.20
N SER A 132 1.54 -24.92 7.07
CA SER A 132 0.61 -23.87 7.44
C SER A 132 -0.75 -24.01 6.70
N PRO A 133 -1.88 -23.71 7.36
CA PRO A 133 -2.01 -23.40 8.78
C PRO A 133 -1.91 -24.66 9.64
N LEU A 134 -1.14 -24.59 10.74
CA LEU A 134 -0.72 -25.75 11.53
C LEU A 134 -1.92 -26.57 12.06
N TRP A 135 -2.99 -25.91 12.48
CA TRP A 135 -4.15 -26.57 13.09
C TRP A 135 -5.05 -27.32 12.11
N LYS A 136 -5.02 -27.02 10.79
CA LYS A 136 -5.97 -27.62 9.83
C LYS A 136 -5.67 -29.09 9.55
N LYS A 137 -4.39 -29.45 9.42
CA LYS A 137 -3.94 -30.81 9.09
C LYS A 137 -3.06 -31.43 10.18
N ALA A 138 -3.13 -30.88 11.39
CA ALA A 138 -2.38 -31.39 12.54
C ALA A 138 -2.74 -32.85 12.88
N PRO A 139 -1.74 -33.69 13.20
CA PRO A 139 -1.92 -34.95 13.93
C PRO A 139 -2.67 -34.77 15.25
N ALA A 140 -3.19 -35.86 15.84
CA ALA A 140 -4.04 -35.80 17.03
C ALA A 140 -3.32 -35.20 18.26
N ASP A 141 -2.06 -35.57 18.48
CA ASP A 141 -1.20 -35.05 19.54
C ASP A 141 -0.95 -33.54 19.40
N VAL A 142 -0.73 -33.07 18.17
CA VAL A 142 -0.58 -31.64 17.88
C VAL A 142 -1.91 -30.91 18.12
N LYS A 143 -3.04 -31.48 17.71
CA LYS A 143 -4.38 -30.89 17.97
C LYS A 143 -4.71 -30.77 19.44
N GLU A 144 -4.26 -31.71 20.27
CA GLU A 144 -4.43 -31.67 21.72
C GLU A 144 -3.65 -30.51 22.33
N LYS A 145 -2.37 -30.35 21.96
CA LYS A 145 -1.55 -29.20 22.40
C LYS A 145 -2.13 -27.85 21.98
N LEU A 146 -2.69 -27.78 20.78
CA LEU A 146 -3.33 -26.58 20.27
C LEU A 146 -4.74 -26.36 20.83
N ALA A 147 -5.32 -27.29 21.58
CA ALA A 147 -6.73 -27.20 22.00
C ALA A 147 -7.02 -25.90 22.76
N GLY A 148 -6.08 -25.42 23.59
CA GLY A 148 -6.21 -24.20 24.37
C GLY A 148 -6.11 -22.89 23.57
N MET A 149 -5.77 -22.92 22.28
CA MET A 149 -5.85 -21.74 21.40
C MET A 149 -7.05 -21.78 20.45
N MET A 150 -7.85 -22.84 20.48
CA MET A 150 -8.98 -23.01 19.57
C MET A 150 -10.28 -22.61 20.26
N THR A 151 -11.17 -21.97 19.49
CA THR A 151 -12.53 -21.62 19.88
C THR A 151 -13.53 -22.08 18.82
N MET A 152 -14.82 -21.98 19.14
CA MET A 152 -15.92 -22.24 18.23
C MET A 152 -16.57 -20.90 17.87
N ILE A 153 -16.47 -20.50 16.61
CA ILE A 153 -17.15 -19.29 16.08
C ILE A 153 -18.04 -19.75 14.94
N ASN A 154 -19.34 -19.44 15.00
CA ASN A 154 -20.34 -19.80 13.99
C ASN A 154 -20.32 -21.30 13.61
N GLY A 155 -20.08 -22.18 14.60
CA GLY A 155 -20.01 -23.63 14.41
C GLY A 155 -18.71 -24.14 13.77
N GLN A 156 -17.74 -23.28 13.49
CA GLN A 156 -16.41 -23.66 13.00
C GLN A 156 -15.37 -23.60 14.12
N ARG A 157 -14.56 -24.66 14.22
CA ARG A 157 -13.42 -24.71 15.13
C ARG A 157 -12.23 -23.99 14.50
N MET A 158 -11.79 -22.90 15.10
CA MET A 158 -10.69 -22.07 14.59
C MET A 158 -9.86 -21.49 15.73
N PRO A 159 -8.65 -20.98 15.48
CA PRO A 159 -7.88 -20.29 16.52
C PRO A 159 -8.64 -19.06 17.03
N ASP A 160 -8.54 -18.79 18.33
CA ASP A 160 -9.22 -17.67 18.98
C ASP A 160 -8.66 -16.33 18.46
N PRO A 161 -9.50 -15.49 17.80
CA PRO A 161 -9.12 -14.14 17.36
C PRO A 161 -8.46 -13.29 18.43
N ALA A 162 -8.85 -13.43 19.71
CA ALA A 162 -8.31 -12.64 20.82
C ALA A 162 -6.82 -12.93 21.09
N LEU A 163 -6.33 -14.09 20.68
CA LEU A 163 -4.93 -14.48 20.81
C LEU A 163 -4.06 -13.98 19.66
N MET A 164 -4.67 -13.57 18.54
CA MET A 164 -3.97 -13.21 17.31
C MET A 164 -3.50 -11.76 17.32
N ASN A 165 -2.52 -11.46 18.16
CA ASN A 165 -1.95 -10.12 18.30
C ASN A 165 -0.62 -10.01 17.56
N TYR A 166 -0.53 -9.04 16.63
CA TYR A 166 0.69 -8.73 15.90
C TYR A 166 1.36 -7.49 16.47
N ARG A 167 2.68 -7.60 16.67
CA ARG A 167 3.52 -6.51 17.16
C ARG A 167 4.41 -5.99 16.05
N PHE A 168 4.39 -4.68 15.84
CA PHE A 168 5.23 -4.02 14.86
C PHE A 168 5.74 -2.68 15.36
N TYR A 169 6.82 -2.21 14.73
CA TYR A 169 7.49 -0.98 15.11
C TYR A 169 7.38 0.03 13.97
N TYR A 170 7.14 1.28 14.32
CA TYR A 170 7.18 2.38 13.37
C TYR A 170 7.69 3.65 14.04
N VAL A 171 8.12 4.60 13.23
CA VAL A 171 8.48 5.94 13.70
C VAL A 171 7.18 6.72 13.83
N ARG A 172 6.83 7.16 15.03
CA ARG A 172 5.62 7.96 15.26
C ARG A 172 5.77 9.31 14.57
N MET A 173 4.70 9.73 13.90
CA MET A 173 4.60 11.04 13.27
C MET A 173 3.62 11.86 14.08
N ASP A 174 4.08 12.79 14.92
CA ASP A 174 3.24 13.62 15.80
C ASP A 174 3.35 15.12 15.52
N GLY A 175 3.99 15.49 14.40
CA GLY A 175 4.23 16.88 14.01
C GLY A 175 5.39 17.54 14.74
N GLU A 176 5.93 16.93 15.80
CA GLU A 176 7.17 17.33 16.45
C GLU A 176 8.34 16.51 15.87
N LYS A 177 9.56 17.05 15.83
CA LYS A 177 10.74 16.41 15.21
C LYS A 177 11.25 15.15 15.96
N ASN A 178 10.44 14.57 16.84
CA ASN A 178 10.83 13.45 17.68
C ASN A 178 10.51 12.15 16.95
N ASN A 179 11.52 11.60 16.24
CA ASN A 179 11.48 10.27 15.62
C ASN A 179 11.48 9.15 16.66
N GLU A 180 10.48 9.11 17.53
CA GLU A 180 10.34 8.04 18.52
C GLU A 180 9.92 6.75 17.80
N TYR A 181 10.68 5.69 18.02
CA TYR A 181 10.28 4.35 17.61
C TYR A 181 9.25 3.83 18.61
N VAL A 182 8.03 3.64 18.13
CA VAL A 182 6.91 3.13 18.92
C VAL A 182 6.64 1.68 18.52
N MET A 183 6.40 0.85 19.52
CA MET A 183 5.87 -0.51 19.34
C MET A 183 4.36 -0.44 19.50
N ASP A 184 3.62 -0.94 18.51
CA ASP A 184 2.17 -1.09 18.60
C ASP A 184 1.78 -2.57 18.53
N THR A 185 0.66 -2.90 19.17
CA THR A 185 0.10 -4.26 19.22
C THR A 185 -1.33 -4.21 18.72
N VAL A 186 -1.62 -4.97 17.66
CA VAL A 186 -2.93 -4.96 17.01
C VAL A 186 -3.45 -6.38 16.89
N GLY A 187 -4.70 -6.60 17.30
CA GLY A 187 -5.43 -7.83 16.99
C GLY A 187 -5.67 -7.90 15.49
N VAL A 188 -5.21 -8.96 14.82
CA VAL A 188 -5.18 -9.01 13.34
C VAL A 188 -6.45 -9.58 12.72
N TYR A 189 -7.33 -10.19 13.50
CA TYR A 189 -8.56 -10.75 12.95
C TYR A 189 -9.55 -9.62 12.61
N PRO A 190 -10.14 -9.59 11.39
CA PRO A 190 -11.12 -8.57 11.02
C PRO A 190 -12.38 -8.64 11.90
N ASN A 191 -13.05 -7.50 12.09
CA ASN A 191 -14.37 -7.47 12.70
C ASN A 191 -15.40 -8.00 11.68
N GLU A 192 -15.91 -9.20 11.92
CA GLU A 192 -16.90 -9.83 11.04
C GLU A 192 -18.31 -9.23 11.17
N HIS A 193 -18.65 -8.56 12.29
CA HIS A 193 -19.98 -8.00 12.54
C HIS A 193 -20.25 -6.65 11.88
N VAL A 194 -19.33 -6.18 11.02
CA VAL A 194 -19.44 -4.86 10.39
C VAL A 194 -20.63 -4.74 9.44
N TRP A 195 -21.13 -5.83 8.85
CA TRP A 195 -22.24 -5.74 7.90
C TRP A 195 -23.55 -5.41 8.59
N SER A 196 -23.87 -6.11 9.69
CA SER A 196 -25.06 -5.77 10.48
C SER A 196 -24.90 -4.46 11.25
N ALA A 197 -23.67 -4.08 11.62
CA ALA A 197 -23.39 -2.82 12.31
C ALA A 197 -23.56 -1.60 11.39
N ASP A 198 -23.06 -1.68 10.15
CA ASP A 198 -23.14 -0.59 9.17
C ASP A 198 -24.55 -0.43 8.59
N PHE A 199 -25.31 -1.53 8.51
CA PHE A 199 -26.65 -1.56 7.94
C PHE A 199 -27.67 -2.10 8.96
N PRO A 200 -27.95 -1.33 10.04
CA PRO A 200 -28.95 -1.72 11.01
C PRO A 200 -30.32 -1.83 10.35
N ASN A 201 -31.13 -2.80 10.79
CA ASN A 201 -32.42 -3.15 10.20
C ASN A 201 -32.36 -3.69 8.77
N ALA A 202 -31.18 -4.10 8.29
CA ALA A 202 -31.03 -4.94 7.11
C ALA A 202 -30.58 -6.35 7.52
N GLN A 203 -31.09 -7.38 6.83
CA GLN A 203 -30.73 -8.78 7.13
C GLN A 203 -29.34 -9.11 6.57
N MET A 204 -28.29 -8.84 7.35
CA MET A 204 -26.87 -8.98 6.95
C MET A 204 -26.12 -10.11 7.66
N THR A 205 -26.79 -10.89 8.52
CA THR A 205 -26.18 -11.95 9.33
C THR A 205 -25.42 -13.00 8.51
N VAL A 206 -25.85 -13.26 7.27
CA VAL A 206 -25.14 -14.18 6.35
C VAL A 206 -23.79 -13.61 5.93
N MET A 207 -23.69 -12.30 5.70
CA MET A 207 -22.43 -11.65 5.34
C MET A 207 -21.48 -11.65 6.53
N ASP A 208 -21.97 -11.31 7.72
CA ASP A 208 -21.17 -11.36 8.95
C ASP A 208 -20.57 -12.75 9.17
N ALA A 209 -21.36 -13.82 8.99
CA ALA A 209 -20.89 -15.18 9.28
C ALA A 209 -19.94 -15.76 8.22
N ASN A 210 -19.91 -15.22 7.00
CA ASN A 210 -19.26 -15.88 5.87
C ASN A 210 -18.24 -15.03 5.10
N TYR A 211 -18.31 -13.70 5.15
CA TYR A 211 -17.57 -12.87 4.20
C TYR A 211 -16.06 -13.09 4.29
N PHE A 212 -15.48 -13.06 5.49
CA PHE A 212 -14.03 -13.19 5.65
C PHE A 212 -13.57 -14.65 5.57
N SER A 213 -14.37 -15.60 6.04
CA SER A 213 -13.95 -17.01 6.23
C SER A 213 -14.27 -17.94 5.05
N ASN A 214 -15.30 -17.63 4.25
CA ASN A 214 -15.78 -18.52 3.19
C ASN A 214 -14.98 -18.36 1.89
N LYS A 215 -14.71 -19.49 1.21
CA LYS A 215 -13.94 -19.52 -0.05
C LYS A 215 -14.58 -18.76 -1.20
N ILE A 216 -15.91 -18.59 -1.21
CA ILE A 216 -16.61 -17.85 -2.26
C ILE A 216 -16.12 -16.39 -2.33
N TYR A 217 -15.76 -15.81 -1.19
CA TYR A 217 -15.30 -14.42 -1.09
C TYR A 217 -13.77 -14.31 -1.04
N GLU A 218 -13.01 -15.37 -1.39
CA GLU A 218 -11.55 -15.36 -1.23
C GLU A 218 -10.87 -14.25 -2.05
N TYR A 219 -11.44 -13.89 -3.20
CA TYR A 219 -10.94 -12.84 -4.08
C TYR A 219 -11.71 -11.51 -3.99
N ASN A 220 -12.65 -11.39 -3.04
CA ASN A 220 -13.26 -10.11 -2.71
C ASN A 220 -12.30 -9.30 -1.82
N PRO A 221 -12.42 -7.97 -1.80
CA PRO A 221 -11.59 -7.12 -0.96
C PRO A 221 -11.80 -7.45 0.52
N VAL A 222 -10.73 -7.44 1.30
CA VAL A 222 -10.85 -7.51 2.76
C VAL A 222 -11.51 -6.24 3.28
N VAL A 223 -12.50 -6.42 4.16
CA VAL A 223 -13.21 -5.35 4.87
C VAL A 223 -13.32 -5.73 6.35
N GLY A 224 -13.88 -4.87 7.18
CA GLY A 224 -13.89 -5.09 8.63
C GLY A 224 -12.49 -4.91 9.24
N VAL A 225 -11.63 -4.16 8.56
CA VAL A 225 -10.26 -3.85 9.01
C VAL A 225 -10.11 -2.38 9.32
N THR A 226 -9.47 -2.09 10.46
CA THR A 226 -9.12 -0.73 10.87
C THR A 226 -7.88 -0.23 10.14
N TRP A 227 -7.63 1.07 10.21
CA TRP A 227 -6.42 1.67 9.65
C TRP A 227 -5.13 1.08 10.27
N LYS A 228 -5.15 0.82 11.58
CA LYS A 228 -4.03 0.18 12.29
C LYS A 228 -3.79 -1.26 11.84
N GLN A 229 -4.86 -2.03 11.61
CA GLN A 229 -4.76 -3.38 11.05
C GLN A 229 -4.20 -3.39 9.62
N ALA A 230 -4.56 -2.41 8.80
CA ALA A 230 -4.00 -2.26 7.45
C ALA A 230 -2.50 -1.92 7.50
N ARG A 231 -2.07 -1.02 8.39
CA ARG A 231 -0.66 -0.74 8.68
C ARG A 231 0.10 -1.99 9.14
N ALA A 232 -0.46 -2.77 10.07
CA ALA A 232 0.12 -4.02 10.55
C ALA A 232 0.34 -5.03 9.40
N TYR A 233 -0.63 -5.16 8.49
CA TYR A 233 -0.50 -6.00 7.30
C TYR A 233 0.65 -5.54 6.39
N THR A 234 0.80 -4.22 6.16
CA THR A 234 1.90 -3.69 5.33
C THR A 234 3.27 -3.94 5.95
N ASP A 235 3.38 -3.86 7.28
CA ASP A 235 4.61 -4.22 7.98
C ASP A 235 4.90 -5.73 7.86
N TRP A 236 3.90 -6.58 8.11
CA TRP A 236 4.05 -8.02 7.92
C TRP A 236 4.50 -8.36 6.50
N ARG A 237 3.86 -7.78 5.48
CA ARG A 237 4.25 -7.98 4.07
C ARG A 237 5.69 -7.53 3.81
N SER A 238 6.16 -6.49 4.50
CA SER A 238 7.56 -6.02 4.44
C SER A 238 8.52 -7.04 5.03
N THR A 239 8.14 -7.72 6.12
CA THR A 239 8.94 -8.82 6.69
C THR A 239 9.10 -9.97 5.70
N GLN A 240 8.01 -10.33 4.99
CA GLN A 240 8.04 -11.37 3.96
C GLN A 240 8.96 -11.00 2.80
N LEU A 241 8.92 -9.74 2.35
CA LEU A 241 9.83 -9.26 1.30
C LEU A 241 11.30 -9.35 1.71
N LYS A 242 11.63 -8.94 2.94
CA LYS A 242 13.01 -9.00 3.46
C LYS A 242 13.56 -10.42 3.42
N VAL A 243 12.73 -11.43 3.68
CA VAL A 243 13.11 -12.85 3.55
C VAL A 243 13.42 -13.19 2.09
N LEU A 244 12.54 -12.81 1.16
CA LEU A 244 12.69 -13.10 -0.26
C LEU A 244 13.93 -12.45 -0.89
N ILE A 245 14.27 -11.22 -0.50
CA ILE A 245 15.40 -10.48 -1.10
C ILE A 245 16.72 -10.63 -0.34
N ARG A 246 16.75 -11.35 0.79
CA ARG A 246 17.93 -11.48 1.67
C ARG A 246 19.17 -11.94 0.90
N ASN A 247 18.99 -12.88 -0.02
CA ASN A 247 20.08 -13.48 -0.80
C ASN A 247 20.34 -12.74 -2.13
N ASN A 248 19.58 -11.68 -2.44
CA ASN A 248 19.79 -10.90 -3.65
C ASN A 248 20.89 -9.85 -3.40
N PRO A 249 22.07 -9.96 -4.02
CA PRO A 249 23.19 -9.06 -3.74
C PRO A 249 22.90 -7.60 -4.08
N ASN A 250 21.98 -7.36 -5.03
CA ASN A 250 21.61 -6.01 -5.47
C ASN A 250 20.52 -5.38 -4.61
N LEU A 251 19.69 -6.17 -3.92
CA LEU A 251 18.53 -5.69 -3.16
C LEU A 251 18.69 -5.83 -1.64
N LYS A 252 19.61 -6.68 -1.15
CA LYS A 252 19.79 -6.96 0.28
C LYS A 252 20.09 -5.72 1.15
N ASN A 253 20.68 -4.68 0.57
CA ASN A 253 21.02 -3.44 1.27
C ASN A 253 19.97 -2.34 1.08
N PHE A 254 18.95 -2.56 0.24
CA PHE A 254 17.87 -1.61 0.08
C PHE A 254 16.83 -1.80 1.16
N LYS A 255 16.46 -0.71 1.82
CA LYS A 255 15.36 -0.67 2.79
C LYS A 255 14.03 -0.53 2.03
N LEU A 256 13.59 -1.61 1.42
CA LEU A 256 12.27 -1.69 0.79
C LEU A 256 11.24 -2.16 1.84
N SER A 257 10.16 -1.40 1.96
CA SER A 257 9.01 -1.73 2.80
C SER A 257 7.72 -1.35 2.09
N PHE A 258 6.69 -2.15 2.33
CA PHE A 258 5.33 -1.81 1.97
C PHE A 258 4.74 -0.81 2.98
N GLY A 259 3.80 -0.02 2.51
CA GLY A 259 2.97 0.87 3.32
C GLY A 259 1.61 1.05 2.67
N LEU A 260 0.74 1.82 3.32
CA LEU A 260 -0.45 2.38 2.67
C LEU A 260 -0.02 3.47 1.68
N PRO A 261 -0.71 3.66 0.55
CA PRO A 261 -0.48 4.80 -0.33
C PRO A 261 -0.66 6.10 0.45
N THR A 262 0.11 7.14 0.13
CA THR A 262 -0.31 8.49 0.52
C THR A 262 -1.54 8.90 -0.29
N GLU A 263 -2.32 9.86 0.19
CA GLU A 263 -3.49 10.39 -0.52
C GLU A 263 -3.11 10.86 -1.93
N ALA A 264 -1.97 11.54 -2.08
CA ALA A 264 -1.45 11.98 -3.36
C ALA A 264 -1.03 10.81 -4.28
N GLN A 265 -0.38 9.78 -3.74
CA GLN A 265 -0.04 8.57 -4.51
C GLN A 265 -1.31 7.86 -5.00
N TRP A 266 -2.33 7.75 -4.14
CA TRP A 266 -3.59 7.11 -4.48
C TRP A 266 -4.30 7.86 -5.61
N GLN A 267 -4.44 9.19 -5.50
CA GLN A 267 -5.10 9.98 -6.53
C GLN A 267 -4.34 9.95 -7.86
N TYR A 268 -3.02 10.07 -7.83
CA TYR A 268 -2.21 9.99 -9.05
C TYR A 268 -2.37 8.63 -9.76
N ALA A 269 -2.40 7.54 -8.97
CA ALA A 269 -2.65 6.21 -9.49
C ALA A 269 -4.08 6.04 -10.04
N ALA A 270 -5.08 6.67 -9.41
CA ALA A 270 -6.49 6.63 -9.83
C ALA A 270 -6.71 7.38 -11.16
N GLU A 271 -6.16 8.59 -11.28
CA GLU A 271 -6.27 9.42 -12.50
C GLU A 271 -5.60 8.76 -13.71
N ALA A 272 -4.51 8.01 -13.48
CA ALA A 272 -3.78 7.25 -14.49
C ALA A 272 -3.41 8.05 -15.75
N LYS A 273 -3.08 9.33 -15.57
CA LYS A 273 -2.69 10.24 -16.63
C LYS A 273 -1.20 10.09 -16.94
N LEU A 274 -0.89 9.92 -18.22
CA LEU A 274 0.51 9.89 -18.70
C LEU A 274 1.05 11.29 -18.99
N ASP A 275 0.17 12.26 -19.25
CA ASP A 275 0.49 13.67 -19.44
C ASP A 275 -0.33 14.49 -18.43
N PRO A 276 0.29 15.36 -17.60
CA PRO A 276 -0.42 16.20 -16.64
C PRO A 276 -1.39 17.19 -17.29
N ALA A 277 -1.17 17.55 -18.56
CA ALA A 277 -2.07 18.39 -19.34
C ALA A 277 -3.29 17.63 -19.88
N ASP A 278 -3.33 16.30 -19.75
CA ASP A 278 -4.45 15.48 -20.18
C ASP A 278 -5.69 15.79 -19.31
N THR A 279 -6.73 16.29 -19.97
CA THR A 279 -8.03 16.56 -19.33
C THR A 279 -8.94 15.35 -19.33
N ILE A 280 -8.58 14.27 -20.03
CA ILE A 280 -9.39 13.06 -20.15
C ILE A 280 -9.36 12.28 -18.84
N GLU A 281 -10.55 12.03 -18.27
CA GLU A 281 -10.72 11.06 -17.21
C GLU A 281 -10.56 9.65 -17.79
N ARG A 282 -9.60 8.88 -17.28
CA ARG A 282 -9.27 7.55 -17.81
C ARG A 282 -9.90 6.40 -17.02
N THR A 283 -10.78 6.73 -16.07
CA THR A 283 -11.64 5.75 -15.40
C THR A 283 -12.86 5.49 -16.25
N VAL A 284 -12.99 4.26 -16.74
CA VAL A 284 -14.09 3.84 -17.61
C VAL A 284 -15.30 3.50 -16.75
N LYS A 285 -16.24 4.45 -16.61
CA LYS A 285 -17.46 4.28 -15.80
C LYS A 285 -18.47 3.32 -16.44
N THR A 286 -18.46 3.24 -17.77
CA THR A 286 -19.36 2.41 -18.57
C THR A 286 -18.65 1.78 -19.76
N THR A 287 -19.15 0.62 -20.21
CA THR A 287 -18.72 -0.07 -21.43
C THR A 287 -19.93 -0.39 -22.31
N VAL A 288 -19.70 -0.66 -23.59
CA VAL A 288 -20.77 -1.06 -24.52
C VAL A 288 -20.76 -2.57 -24.69
N ASP A 289 -21.89 -3.20 -24.41
CA ASP A 289 -22.11 -4.60 -24.68
C ASP A 289 -22.13 -4.84 -26.20
N LYS A 290 -21.18 -5.63 -26.70
CA LYS A 290 -21.03 -5.87 -28.15
C LYS A 290 -22.21 -6.62 -28.78
N ALA A 291 -22.96 -7.42 -28.01
CA ALA A 291 -24.07 -8.23 -28.52
C ALA A 291 -25.37 -7.43 -28.60
N THR A 292 -25.60 -6.52 -27.65
CA THR A 292 -26.85 -5.76 -27.54
C THR A 292 -26.70 -4.29 -27.93
N GLY A 293 -25.48 -3.78 -28.06
CA GLY A 293 -25.18 -2.37 -28.30
C GLY A 293 -25.51 -1.46 -27.11
N LYS A 294 -25.89 -2.02 -25.95
CA LYS A 294 -26.30 -1.25 -24.78
C LYS A 294 -25.11 -0.91 -23.89
N GLU A 295 -25.16 0.29 -23.31
CA GLU A 295 -24.23 0.71 -22.28
C GLU A 295 -24.46 -0.08 -20.98
N LYS A 296 -23.37 -0.47 -20.32
CA LYS A 296 -23.33 -1.20 -19.05
C LYS A 296 -22.35 -0.53 -18.11
N LEU A 297 -22.67 -0.53 -16.83
CA LEU A 297 -21.76 -0.05 -15.79
C LEU A 297 -20.48 -0.89 -15.77
N SER A 298 -19.37 -0.25 -15.45
CA SER A 298 -18.05 -0.89 -15.36
C SER A 298 -17.33 -0.59 -14.05
N LEU A 299 -18.11 -0.28 -13.02
CA LEU A 299 -17.69 0.02 -11.65
C LEU A 299 -18.76 -0.53 -10.71
N ASN A 300 -18.38 -0.83 -9.46
CA ASN A 300 -19.29 -1.30 -8.43
C ASN A 300 -19.64 -0.16 -7.45
N PHE A 301 -20.91 0.27 -7.39
CA PHE A 301 -21.36 1.39 -6.55
C PHE A 301 -22.88 1.36 -6.35
N LYS A 302 -23.46 2.30 -5.60
CA LYS A 302 -24.90 2.45 -5.46
C LYS A 302 -25.47 3.38 -6.55
N GLN A 303 -26.34 2.87 -7.41
CA GLN A 303 -26.89 3.64 -8.53
C GLN A 303 -28.06 4.56 -8.15
N GLY A 304 -28.74 4.28 -7.04
CA GLY A 304 -29.89 5.07 -6.60
C GLY A 304 -30.56 4.49 -5.36
N GLU A 305 -31.66 5.10 -4.95
CA GLU A 305 -32.47 4.58 -3.84
C GLU A 305 -32.96 3.14 -4.17
N GLY A 306 -32.65 2.19 -3.30
CA GLY A 306 -32.96 0.77 -3.51
C GLY A 306 -32.19 0.06 -4.63
N SER A 307 -31.37 0.77 -5.41
CA SER A 307 -30.65 0.22 -6.57
C SER A 307 -29.17 0.02 -6.27
N TYR A 308 -28.78 -1.24 -6.05
CA TYR A 308 -27.40 -1.66 -5.85
C TYR A 308 -26.89 -2.60 -6.95
N ALA A 309 -27.78 -3.39 -7.57
CA ALA A 309 -27.39 -4.53 -8.40
C ALA A 309 -27.25 -4.23 -9.90
N ALA A 310 -27.44 -2.98 -10.34
CA ALA A 310 -27.45 -2.67 -11.78
C ALA A 310 -26.06 -2.86 -12.44
N ASP A 311 -25.00 -2.83 -11.62
CA ASP A 311 -23.63 -3.14 -12.03
C ASP A 311 -23.31 -4.66 -12.00
N GLY A 312 -24.18 -5.48 -11.44
CA GLY A 312 -24.03 -6.93 -11.34
C GLY A 312 -23.86 -7.48 -9.92
N SER A 313 -23.80 -6.66 -8.88
CA SER A 313 -23.75 -7.14 -7.49
C SER A 313 -24.37 -6.15 -6.50
N THR A 314 -24.97 -6.65 -5.41
CA THR A 314 -25.45 -5.78 -4.31
C THR A 314 -24.36 -5.39 -3.31
N PHE A 315 -23.22 -6.08 -3.36
CA PHE A 315 -22.10 -5.92 -2.44
C PHE A 315 -20.78 -5.94 -3.22
N THR A 316 -19.66 -6.08 -2.52
CA THR A 316 -18.33 -6.19 -3.13
C THR A 316 -18.28 -7.30 -4.19
N LEU A 317 -17.40 -7.08 -5.15
CA LEU A 317 -17.07 -8.02 -6.21
C LEU A 317 -15.62 -8.51 -6.07
N PRO A 318 -15.24 -9.59 -6.77
CA PRO A 318 -13.85 -9.97 -6.88
C PRO A 318 -13.00 -8.80 -7.37
N VAL A 319 -11.80 -8.62 -6.80
CA VAL A 319 -10.96 -7.43 -6.99
C VAL A 319 -10.39 -7.24 -8.41
N THR A 320 -10.67 -8.18 -9.32
CA THR A 320 -10.32 -8.10 -10.75
C THR A 320 -11.53 -7.91 -11.66
N SER A 321 -12.68 -7.58 -11.06
CA SER A 321 -13.88 -7.22 -11.82
C SER A 321 -13.66 -5.92 -12.58
N TYR A 322 -14.32 -5.81 -13.73
CA TYR A 322 -14.22 -4.69 -14.66
C TYR A 322 -12.82 -4.46 -15.25
N THR A 323 -12.70 -3.41 -16.07
CA THR A 323 -11.47 -3.10 -16.80
C THR A 323 -10.56 -2.23 -15.93
N PRO A 324 -9.25 -2.51 -15.85
CA PRO A 324 -8.33 -1.65 -15.11
C PRO A 324 -8.14 -0.31 -15.82
N ASN A 325 -7.67 0.69 -15.08
CA ASN A 325 -7.29 1.99 -15.65
C ASN A 325 -6.02 1.90 -16.52
N ALA A 326 -5.56 3.02 -17.08
CA ALA A 326 -4.41 3.07 -18.00
C ALA A 326 -3.08 2.60 -17.37
N PHE A 327 -2.97 2.55 -16.05
CA PHE A 327 -1.82 1.98 -15.34
C PHE A 327 -1.97 0.49 -15.01
N GLY A 328 -3.10 -0.13 -15.37
CA GLY A 328 -3.37 -1.54 -15.09
C GLY A 328 -3.87 -1.80 -13.67
N ILE A 329 -4.47 -0.79 -13.04
CA ILE A 329 -5.00 -0.86 -11.67
C ILE A 329 -6.52 -1.01 -11.72
N TYR A 330 -7.04 -1.99 -10.98
CA TYR A 330 -8.46 -2.30 -10.87
C TYR A 330 -9.10 -1.54 -9.71
N ASN A 331 -10.40 -1.27 -9.85
CA ASN A 331 -11.28 -0.73 -8.79
C ASN A 331 -10.70 0.47 -8.04
N MET A 332 -10.07 1.42 -8.74
CA MET A 332 -9.72 2.71 -8.13
C MET A 332 -10.97 3.59 -7.89
N ALA A 333 -12.13 3.17 -8.39
CA ALA A 333 -13.42 3.81 -8.18
C ALA A 333 -14.45 2.73 -7.85
N GLY A 334 -15.02 2.77 -6.65
CA GLY A 334 -16.04 1.84 -6.19
C GLY A 334 -15.47 0.53 -5.62
N ASN A 335 -16.32 -0.50 -5.53
CA ASN A 335 -16.09 -1.75 -4.81
C ASN A 335 -15.91 -1.51 -3.30
N VAL A 336 -14.73 -1.08 -2.84
CA VAL A 336 -14.54 -0.61 -1.46
C VAL A 336 -13.76 0.68 -1.46
N SER A 337 -14.08 1.56 -0.52
CA SER A 337 -13.23 2.70 -0.25
C SER A 337 -11.93 2.23 0.40
N GLU A 338 -10.85 2.98 0.25
CA GLU A 338 -9.53 2.53 0.65
C GLU A 338 -8.88 3.44 1.70
N TRP A 339 -8.37 2.81 2.76
CA TRP A 339 -7.47 3.47 3.69
C TRP A 339 -6.21 3.96 2.98
N VAL A 340 -5.89 5.24 3.16
CA VAL A 340 -4.59 5.82 2.79
C VAL A 340 -3.80 6.19 4.05
N LEU A 341 -2.52 6.53 3.91
CA LEU A 341 -1.63 6.79 5.04
C LEU A 341 -1.99 8.09 5.80
N ASP A 342 -2.52 9.06 5.08
CA ASP A 342 -2.71 10.44 5.55
C ASP A 342 -3.74 10.58 6.67
N ALA A 343 -3.44 11.50 7.60
CA ALA A 343 -4.42 12.05 8.52
C ALA A 343 -5.36 12.99 7.78
N PHE A 344 -6.64 12.98 8.16
CA PHE A 344 -7.62 13.85 7.54
C PHE A 344 -7.56 15.26 8.12
N SER A 345 -7.41 16.24 7.24
CA SER A 345 -7.57 17.67 7.56
C SER A 345 -8.16 18.38 6.34
N PRO A 346 -9.17 19.25 6.50
CA PRO A 346 -9.68 20.09 5.42
C PRO A 346 -8.62 21.02 4.83
N SER A 347 -7.57 21.35 5.60
CA SER A 347 -6.47 22.22 5.17
C SER A 347 -5.24 21.43 4.70
N ALA A 348 -5.37 20.12 4.46
CA ALA A 348 -4.23 19.26 4.12
C ALA A 348 -3.43 19.78 2.91
N SER A 349 -4.10 20.32 1.88
CA SER A 349 -3.48 20.92 0.69
C SER A 349 -2.44 22.00 1.03
N GLN A 350 -2.65 22.77 2.11
CA GLN A 350 -1.78 23.88 2.51
C GLN A 350 -0.66 23.45 3.46
N LEU A 351 -0.82 22.31 4.14
CA LEU A 351 0.11 21.81 5.16
C LEU A 351 1.23 20.94 4.59
N VAL A 352 1.05 20.43 3.37
CA VAL A 352 1.97 19.49 2.72
C VAL A 352 2.89 20.17 1.70
N ASN A 353 4.06 19.57 1.49
CA ASN A 353 4.99 19.97 0.43
C ASN A 353 4.42 19.63 -0.96
N ASP A 354 4.92 20.29 -2.03
CA ASP A 354 4.57 19.92 -3.41
C ASP A 354 5.31 18.68 -3.90
N LEU A 355 6.37 18.21 -3.24
CA LEU A 355 7.06 16.97 -3.52
C LEU A 355 6.66 15.89 -2.51
N ASN A 356 6.14 14.77 -3.01
CA ASN A 356 5.63 13.63 -2.24
C ASN A 356 4.71 14.06 -1.08
N PRO A 357 3.56 14.70 -1.34
CA PRO A 357 2.67 15.19 -0.30
C PRO A 357 2.18 14.03 0.58
N ALA A 358 2.30 14.21 1.90
CA ALA A 358 1.74 13.34 2.91
C ALA A 358 1.51 14.11 4.22
N LEU A 359 0.27 14.16 4.70
CA LEU A 359 -0.03 14.70 6.03
C LEU A 359 -0.03 13.55 7.04
N LEU A 360 1.06 13.40 7.79
CA LEU A 360 1.25 12.28 8.70
C LEU A 360 0.97 12.70 10.15
N TYR A 361 0.02 12.02 10.78
CA TYR A 361 -0.26 12.17 12.21
C TYR A 361 -0.77 10.85 12.80
N ASP A 362 -0.02 10.25 13.70
CA ASP A 362 -0.35 8.96 14.34
C ASP A 362 -0.97 9.22 15.73
N ALA A 363 -2.30 9.34 15.76
CA ALA A 363 -3.06 9.64 16.96
C ALA A 363 -3.00 8.50 17.99
N THR A 364 -2.91 8.88 19.25
CA THR A 364 -3.03 8.02 20.43
C THR A 364 -4.45 8.01 20.96
N ASP A 365 -4.74 7.11 21.91
CA ASP A 365 -6.07 7.04 22.51
C ASP A 365 -6.45 8.30 23.31
N LYS A 366 -5.45 9.07 23.74
CA LYS A 366 -5.61 10.33 24.49
C LYS A 366 -6.00 11.51 23.60
N ASP A 367 -5.75 11.40 22.30
CA ASP A 367 -6.02 12.48 21.36
C ASP A 367 -7.52 12.62 21.10
N SER A 368 -7.92 13.83 20.70
CA SER A 368 -9.32 14.11 20.39
C SER A 368 -9.79 13.27 19.18
N PRO A 369 -11.09 12.95 19.09
CA PRO A 369 -11.64 12.21 17.94
C PRO A 369 -11.33 12.83 16.58
N LEU A 370 -11.17 14.16 16.51
CA LEU A 370 -10.82 14.84 15.26
C LEU A 370 -9.44 14.44 14.74
N LEU A 371 -8.47 14.28 15.64
CA LEU A 371 -7.08 13.92 15.29
C LEU A 371 -6.93 12.43 14.92
N LYS A 372 -7.92 11.61 15.27
CA LYS A 372 -7.96 10.16 14.96
C LYS A 372 -8.46 9.87 13.54
N ARG A 373 -8.94 10.89 12.81
CA ARG A 373 -9.47 10.73 11.46
C ARG A 373 -8.37 10.47 10.45
N LYS A 374 -8.56 9.44 9.63
CA LYS A 374 -7.69 9.09 8.50
C LYS A 374 -8.45 9.23 7.21
N VAL A 375 -7.74 9.60 6.15
CA VAL A 375 -8.34 9.77 4.83
C VAL A 375 -8.77 8.42 4.26
N VAL A 376 -9.91 8.42 3.58
CA VAL A 376 -10.46 7.28 2.83
C VAL A 376 -10.80 7.75 1.41
N ARG A 377 -10.45 6.97 0.38
CA ARG A 377 -10.61 7.35 -1.03
C ARG A 377 -11.34 6.30 -1.87
N GLY A 378 -11.86 6.71 -3.03
CA GLY A 378 -12.37 5.83 -4.10
C GLY A 378 -13.86 5.53 -4.10
N GLY A 379 -14.54 5.73 -2.98
CA GLY A 379 -15.94 5.32 -2.82
C GLY A 379 -16.10 3.80 -2.85
N SER A 380 -17.29 3.33 -2.54
CA SER A 380 -17.56 1.90 -2.36
C SER A 380 -18.86 1.44 -3.00
N TRP A 381 -19.13 0.14 -2.91
CA TRP A 381 -20.39 -0.49 -3.32
C TRP A 381 -21.64 0.18 -2.72
N LYS A 382 -21.53 0.84 -1.55
CA LYS A 382 -22.66 1.52 -0.89
C LYS A 382 -22.78 3.00 -1.24
N ASP A 383 -21.76 3.59 -1.87
CA ASP A 383 -21.70 5.02 -2.14
C ASP A 383 -22.29 5.38 -3.51
N ASN A 384 -22.80 6.60 -3.64
CA ASN A 384 -23.31 7.11 -4.90
C ASN A 384 -22.16 7.40 -5.90
N GLY A 385 -22.51 7.69 -7.15
CA GLY A 385 -21.55 7.98 -8.21
C GLY A 385 -20.64 9.20 -7.96
N GLU A 386 -21.03 10.13 -7.09
CA GLU A 386 -20.26 11.35 -6.79
C GLU A 386 -19.02 11.03 -5.93
N MET A 387 -19.10 9.98 -5.11
CA MET A 387 -18.00 9.51 -4.27
C MET A 387 -16.90 8.77 -5.06
N LEU A 388 -17.16 8.47 -6.34
CA LEU A 388 -16.25 7.70 -7.20
C LEU A 388 -15.17 8.56 -7.88
N ASN A 389 -15.26 9.89 -7.79
CA ASN A 389 -14.28 10.75 -8.42
C ASN A 389 -12.93 10.62 -7.71
N SER A 390 -11.84 10.64 -8.48
CA SER A 390 -10.48 10.47 -7.95
C SER A 390 -10.03 11.61 -7.04
N ASP A 391 -10.72 12.74 -7.02
CA ASP A 391 -10.48 13.90 -6.16
C ASP A 391 -11.48 14.03 -4.99
N THR A 392 -12.54 13.21 -4.97
CA THR A 392 -13.41 13.10 -3.80
C THR A 392 -12.65 12.39 -2.68
N ARG A 393 -12.70 12.96 -1.49
CA ARG A 393 -12.11 12.40 -0.28
C ARG A 393 -13.16 12.27 0.80
N SER A 394 -12.97 11.29 1.66
CA SER A 394 -13.73 11.14 2.90
C SER A 394 -12.78 10.81 4.03
N PHE A 395 -13.32 10.58 5.22
CA PHE A 395 -12.55 10.20 6.38
C PHE A 395 -13.30 9.20 7.23
N GLU A 396 -12.55 8.48 8.05
CA GLU A 396 -13.08 7.63 9.10
C GLU A 396 -12.10 7.61 10.28
N ASP A 397 -12.59 7.31 11.49
CA ASP A 397 -11.74 7.13 12.66
C ASP A 397 -10.81 5.92 12.47
N GLN A 398 -9.53 6.08 12.79
CA GLN A 398 -8.51 5.04 12.64
C GLN A 398 -8.83 3.71 13.38
N GLY A 399 -9.67 3.76 14.40
CA GLY A 399 -10.09 2.60 15.20
C GLY A 399 -11.39 1.94 14.71
N ASN A 400 -12.09 2.55 13.76
CA ASN A 400 -13.33 2.02 13.22
C ASN A 400 -13.06 1.10 12.03
N ALA A 401 -13.90 0.09 11.88
CA ALA A 401 -13.87 -0.87 10.79
C ALA A 401 -15.26 -0.94 10.17
N HIS A 402 -15.31 -1.04 8.85
CA HIS A 402 -16.55 -1.03 8.08
C HIS A 402 -16.55 -2.10 6.99
N SER A 403 -17.73 -2.52 6.57
CA SER A 403 -18.03 -3.47 5.50
C SER A 403 -17.77 -2.93 4.08
N TYR A 404 -17.43 -1.65 3.98
CA TYR A 404 -17.20 -0.93 2.72
C TYR A 404 -15.84 -0.22 2.66
N ILE A 405 -14.96 -0.43 3.65
CA ILE A 405 -13.60 0.10 3.67
C ILE A 405 -12.59 -1.04 3.69
N GLY A 406 -11.75 -1.10 2.65
CA GLY A 406 -10.59 -1.96 2.53
C GLY A 406 -9.31 -1.15 2.38
N PHE A 407 -8.31 -1.71 1.71
CA PHE A 407 -7.05 -1.01 1.44
C PHE A 407 -6.23 -1.71 0.35
N ARG A 408 -5.21 -1.02 -0.14
CA ARG A 408 -4.14 -1.58 -0.99
C ARG A 408 -2.78 -1.12 -0.50
N CYS A 409 -1.69 -1.77 -0.94
CA CYS A 409 -0.35 -1.39 -0.52
C CYS A 409 0.42 -0.67 -1.63
N VAL A 410 1.41 0.11 -1.22
CA VAL A 410 2.47 0.67 -2.07
C VAL A 410 3.84 0.24 -1.57
N MET A 411 4.84 0.39 -2.44
CA MET A 411 6.26 0.27 -2.11
C MET A 411 7.04 1.30 -2.93
N ALA A 412 8.05 1.94 -2.36
CA ALA A 412 8.91 2.84 -3.12
C ALA A 412 9.54 2.12 -4.34
N ALA A 413 9.65 2.82 -5.46
CA ALA A 413 10.34 2.33 -6.65
C ALA A 413 11.55 3.19 -6.96
N PHE A 414 12.48 2.63 -7.72
CA PHE A 414 13.59 3.41 -8.27
C PHE A 414 13.08 4.29 -9.40
N GLU A 415 13.43 5.58 -9.36
CA GLU A 415 13.17 6.46 -10.49
C GLU A 415 13.99 6.01 -11.70
N LEU A 416 13.31 5.94 -12.84
CA LEU A 416 13.94 5.62 -14.11
C LEU A 416 14.28 6.93 -14.83
N PRO A 417 15.57 7.20 -15.13
CA PRO A 417 15.96 8.44 -15.78
C PRO A 417 15.20 8.63 -17.10
N GLY A 418 14.51 9.77 -17.23
CA GLY A 418 13.79 10.14 -18.43
C GLY A 418 14.70 10.43 -19.62
N GLU A 419 14.10 10.66 -20.79
CA GLU A 419 14.84 10.88 -22.04
C GLU A 419 15.78 12.08 -21.99
N GLN A 420 15.43 13.13 -21.23
CA GLN A 420 16.27 14.32 -21.08
C GLN A 420 17.64 14.00 -20.47
N VAL A 421 17.75 12.98 -19.60
CA VAL A 421 19.03 12.54 -19.01
C VAL A 421 19.97 11.96 -20.08
N LYS A 422 19.44 11.53 -21.24
CA LYS A 422 20.23 11.04 -22.38
C LYS A 422 20.93 12.14 -23.18
N THR A 423 20.65 13.43 -22.91
CA THR A 423 21.07 14.55 -23.77
C THR A 423 22.53 15.01 -23.61
N ARG A 424 23.31 14.46 -22.66
CA ARG A 424 24.76 14.70 -22.61
C ARG A 424 25.48 13.95 -23.74
N LYS A 425 25.40 14.49 -24.96
CA LYS A 425 26.33 14.14 -26.05
C LYS A 425 27.66 14.82 -25.72
N TYR A 426 28.70 14.03 -25.43
CA TYR A 426 30.06 14.54 -25.42
C TYR A 426 30.38 15.03 -26.84
N ALA A 427 30.67 16.31 -27.00
CA ALA A 427 31.43 16.74 -28.17
C ALA A 427 32.82 16.12 -28.00
N LYS A 428 33.18 15.14 -28.84
CA LYS A 428 34.58 14.73 -28.97
C LYS A 428 35.36 15.99 -29.37
N ARG A 429 36.15 16.54 -28.46
CA ARG A 429 37.20 17.50 -28.80
C ARG A 429 38.47 16.74 -29.08
#